data_AF-A0A2E8QM46-F1
#
_entry.id   AF-A0A2E8QM46-F1
#
_cell.length_a   1.000
_cell.length_b   1.000
_cell.length_c   1.000
_cell.angle_alpha   90.00
_cell.angle_beta   90.00
_cell.angle_gamma   90.00
#
_symmetry.space_group_name_H-M   'P 1'
#
loop_
_entity.id
_entity.type
_entity.pdbx_description
1 polymer ?
#
loop_
_entity_poly.entity_id
_entity_poly.type
_entity_poly.pdbx_seq_one_letter_code
_entity_poly.pdbx_strand_id
1 'polypeptide(L)'
;MEPIYQAFANPFSENSGYGLPKIEVHPLGKWIRNPPEACIQPDGHSQIPGTDSIAILVTALISDRELFCSPSQESFRDALVETYGMIHSPVSELFAKSLNNQYGARVDFTAGQISIKGTHGFTWHLGGIHDPSVKSYTLSSSIRGGPLRIHTEDTFHSMRVCKRLSYLLPTLAQSPRLFLPDNDSEEDHDLAKSPEILSSVAKIWTPLQKAIDLGEIELLDNSDSE
;
A
#
# COMPACT_ATOMS: atom_id res chain seq x y z
N MET A 1 -32.50 13.36 -20.07
CA MET A 1 -31.84 14.68 -20.06
C MET A 1 -31.60 15.15 -18.62
N GLU A 2 -32.57 14.96 -17.72
CA GLU A 2 -32.45 15.22 -16.27
C GLU A 2 -31.14 14.74 -15.59
N PRO A 3 -30.63 13.51 -15.81
CA PRO A 3 -29.46 13.02 -15.08
C PRO A 3 -28.17 13.78 -15.42
N ILE A 4 -28.03 14.19 -16.68
CA ILE A 4 -26.87 14.94 -17.17
C ILE A 4 -26.89 16.35 -16.58
N TYR A 5 -28.04 17.01 -16.57
CA TYR A 5 -28.19 18.33 -15.94
C TYR A 5 -27.94 18.27 -14.42
N GLN A 6 -28.41 17.23 -13.74
CA GLN A 6 -28.14 17.03 -12.32
C GLN A 6 -26.66 16.76 -12.03
N ALA A 7 -25.97 16.00 -12.88
CA ALA A 7 -24.53 15.78 -12.77
C ALA A 7 -23.73 17.09 -12.95
N PHE A 8 -24.16 17.99 -13.83
CA PHE A 8 -23.54 19.32 -13.99
C PHE A 8 -23.91 20.30 -12.87
N ALA A 9 -25.12 20.19 -12.30
CA ALA A 9 -25.57 21.05 -11.21
C ALA A 9 -24.90 20.68 -9.89
N ASN A 10 -24.92 19.40 -9.53
CA ASN A 10 -24.19 18.86 -8.40
C ASN A 10 -23.79 17.37 -8.63
N PRO A 11 -22.51 17.12 -8.95
CA PRO A 11 -22.00 15.76 -9.17
C PRO A 11 -21.90 14.92 -7.88
N PHE A 12 -22.10 15.53 -6.71
CA PHE A 12 -22.14 14.86 -5.40
C PHE A 12 -23.55 14.52 -4.93
N SER A 13 -24.60 14.89 -5.69
CA SER A 13 -25.97 14.55 -5.31
C SER A 13 -26.26 13.07 -5.57
N GLU A 14 -26.99 12.43 -4.66
CA GLU A 14 -27.48 11.04 -4.82
C GLU A 14 -28.32 10.87 -6.10
N ASN A 15 -28.96 11.95 -6.55
CA ASN A 15 -29.80 11.99 -7.76
C ASN A 15 -29.01 12.14 -9.07
N SER A 16 -27.68 12.29 -9.02
CA SER A 16 -26.83 12.35 -10.22
C SER A 16 -26.75 11.00 -10.95
N GLY A 17 -27.12 9.89 -10.30
CA GLY A 17 -27.16 8.54 -10.86
C GLY A 17 -25.79 7.91 -11.14
N TYR A 18 -24.72 8.71 -11.22
CA TYR A 18 -23.38 8.27 -11.60
C TYR A 18 -22.25 8.81 -10.69
N GLY A 19 -22.53 9.78 -9.80
CA GLY A 19 -21.49 10.43 -8.99
C GLY A 19 -20.42 11.12 -9.86
N LEU A 20 -19.34 11.59 -9.22
CA LEU A 20 -18.13 11.93 -9.99
C LEU A 20 -17.53 10.63 -10.57
N PRO A 21 -17.10 10.64 -11.84
CA PRO A 21 -16.27 9.57 -12.35
C PRO A 21 -15.00 9.48 -11.50
N LYS A 22 -14.42 8.29 -11.42
CA LYS A 22 -13.09 8.14 -10.84
C LYS A 22 -12.12 9.08 -11.54
N ILE A 23 -11.24 9.69 -10.78
CA ILE A 23 -10.19 10.54 -11.31
C ILE A 23 -8.91 9.74 -11.51
N GLU A 24 -8.20 10.02 -12.60
CA GLU A 24 -6.85 9.51 -12.81
C GLU A 24 -5.86 10.37 -12.02
N VAL A 25 -4.98 9.71 -11.27
CA VAL A 25 -3.92 10.39 -10.51
C VAL A 25 -2.60 10.26 -11.27
N HIS A 26 -2.03 11.41 -11.64
CA HIS A 26 -0.78 11.50 -12.38
C HIS A 26 0.27 12.28 -11.60
N PRO A 27 1.57 11.95 -11.73
CA PRO A 27 2.64 12.78 -11.19
C PRO A 27 2.67 14.17 -11.85
N LEU A 28 3.01 15.20 -11.07
CA LEU A 28 3.13 16.56 -11.59
C LEU A 28 4.08 16.61 -12.80
N GLY A 29 3.58 17.12 -13.93
CA GLY A 29 4.36 17.28 -15.16
C GLY A 29 4.55 15.99 -15.99
N LYS A 30 3.89 14.88 -15.64
CA LYS A 30 4.04 13.60 -16.36
C LYS A 30 2.72 12.83 -16.45
N TRP A 31 2.25 12.58 -17.67
CA TRP A 31 1.19 11.61 -17.93
C TRP A 31 1.75 10.18 -17.93
N ILE A 32 1.07 9.25 -17.27
CA ILE A 32 1.43 7.83 -17.20
C ILE A 32 0.32 7.01 -17.86
N ARG A 33 0.68 5.92 -18.55
CA ARG A 33 -0.28 5.15 -19.37
C ARG A 33 -1.33 4.41 -18.56
N ASN A 34 -0.98 3.95 -17.35
CA ASN A 34 -1.86 3.22 -16.46
C ASN A 34 -1.86 3.94 -15.10
N PRO A 35 -2.54 5.09 -14.96
CA PRO A 35 -2.62 5.80 -13.70
C PRO A 35 -3.52 5.04 -12.70
N PRO A 36 -3.24 5.11 -11.40
CA PRO A 36 -4.20 4.70 -10.40
C PRO A 36 -5.42 5.63 -10.42
N GLU A 37 -6.58 5.05 -10.16
CA GLU A 37 -7.87 5.75 -10.14
C GLU A 37 -8.34 5.97 -8.70
N ALA A 38 -8.93 7.13 -8.41
CA ALA A 38 -9.51 7.44 -7.11
C ALA A 38 -10.96 7.89 -7.21
N CYS A 39 -11.77 7.47 -6.23
CA CYS A 39 -13.07 8.09 -5.98
C CYS A 39 -12.89 9.25 -5.00
N ILE A 40 -13.25 10.46 -5.40
CA ILE A 40 -13.35 11.59 -4.49
C ILE A 40 -14.83 11.84 -4.21
N GLN A 41 -15.28 11.44 -3.03
CA GLN A 41 -16.62 11.76 -2.54
C GLN A 41 -16.49 12.41 -1.16
N PRO A 42 -16.58 13.74 -1.07
CA PRO A 42 -16.58 14.40 0.23
C PRO A 42 -17.97 14.22 0.87
N ASP A 43 -17.99 13.92 2.17
CA ASP A 43 -19.25 13.71 2.89
C ASP A 43 -20.03 15.03 3.04
N GLY A 44 -21.33 15.04 2.70
CA GLY A 44 -22.23 16.16 3.04
C GLY A 44 -22.29 17.35 2.07
N HIS A 45 -21.78 17.24 0.83
CA HIS A 45 -21.71 18.36 -0.12
C HIS A 45 -22.81 18.41 -1.19
N SER A 46 -24.01 17.88 -0.89
CA SER A 46 -25.17 17.88 -1.80
C SER A 46 -25.72 19.27 -2.17
N GLN A 47 -25.12 20.36 -1.67
CA GLN A 47 -25.51 21.75 -1.93
C GLN A 47 -24.45 22.59 -2.67
N ILE A 48 -23.28 22.04 -3.05
CA ILE A 48 -22.20 22.81 -3.70
C ILE A 48 -22.31 22.71 -5.25
N PRO A 49 -22.28 23.83 -6.00
CA PRO A 49 -22.32 23.83 -7.48
C PRO A 49 -21.09 23.17 -8.12
N GLY A 50 -21.30 22.42 -9.21
CA GLY A 50 -20.39 21.40 -9.77
C GLY A 50 -19.13 21.80 -10.55
N THR A 51 -18.87 23.09 -10.86
CA THR A 51 -17.79 23.46 -11.80
C THR A 51 -16.54 24.12 -11.20
N ASP A 52 -16.66 24.87 -10.09
CA ASP A 52 -15.49 25.34 -9.32
C ASP A 52 -15.01 24.29 -8.30
N SER A 53 -15.82 23.27 -8.08
CA SER A 53 -15.69 22.34 -6.96
C SER A 53 -14.60 21.30 -7.17
N ILE A 54 -14.21 20.84 -8.36
CA ILE A 54 -13.16 19.79 -8.47
C ILE A 54 -11.76 20.32 -8.12
N ALA A 55 -11.36 21.47 -8.69
CA ALA A 55 -10.05 22.06 -8.38
C ALA A 55 -9.99 22.54 -6.92
N ILE A 56 -11.08 23.14 -6.43
CA ILE A 56 -11.21 23.51 -5.00
C ILE A 56 -11.24 22.28 -4.12
N LEU A 57 -11.85 21.16 -4.54
CA LEU A 57 -11.91 19.91 -3.79
C LEU A 57 -10.57 19.22 -3.74
N VAL A 58 -9.83 19.14 -4.84
CA VAL A 58 -8.46 18.60 -4.84
C VAL A 58 -7.55 19.50 -4.00
N THR A 59 -7.67 20.82 -4.15
CA THR A 59 -6.92 21.79 -3.33
C THR A 59 -7.32 21.69 -1.86
N ALA A 60 -8.60 21.51 -1.57
CA ALA A 60 -9.14 21.33 -0.22
C ALA A 60 -8.71 19.99 0.35
N LEU A 61 -8.75 18.87 -0.38
CA LEU A 61 -8.26 17.57 0.09
C LEU A 61 -6.77 17.59 0.42
N ILE A 62 -5.97 18.32 -0.36
CA ILE A 62 -4.55 18.49 -0.11
C ILE A 62 -4.30 19.46 1.06
N SER A 63 -5.13 20.49 1.23
CA SER A 63 -4.98 21.52 2.26
C SER A 63 -5.67 21.18 3.59
N ASP A 64 -6.67 20.30 3.56
CA ASP A 64 -7.54 19.90 4.66
C ASP A 64 -7.07 18.55 5.20
N ARG A 65 -6.29 18.68 6.26
CA ARG A 65 -5.68 17.56 6.99
C ARG A 65 -6.72 16.61 7.56
N GLU A 66 -7.90 17.11 7.93
CA GLU A 66 -8.97 16.29 8.49
C GLU A 66 -9.64 15.47 7.39
N LEU A 67 -9.91 16.10 6.24
CA LEU A 67 -10.50 15.42 5.10
C LEU A 67 -9.58 14.33 4.53
N PHE A 68 -8.27 14.58 4.40
CA PHE A 68 -7.29 13.56 3.98
C PHE A 68 -7.29 12.34 4.92
N CYS A 69 -7.43 12.58 6.22
CA CYS A 69 -7.46 11.52 7.24
C CYS A 69 -8.85 10.84 7.38
N SER A 70 -9.90 11.35 6.72
CA SER A 70 -11.24 10.76 6.79
C SER A 70 -11.25 9.35 6.20
N PRO A 71 -11.87 8.36 6.87
CA PRO A 71 -12.03 7.01 6.31
C PRO A 71 -12.66 6.99 4.92
N SER A 72 -13.58 7.92 4.61
CA SER A 72 -14.24 8.02 3.30
C SER A 72 -13.29 8.34 2.13
N GLN A 73 -12.06 8.77 2.39
CA GLN A 73 -11.05 9.13 1.37
C GLN A 73 -10.00 8.03 1.12
N GLU A 74 -10.26 6.77 1.47
CA GLU A 74 -9.30 5.66 1.28
C GLU A 74 -8.80 5.52 -0.15
N SER A 75 -9.70 5.48 -1.14
CA SER A 75 -9.30 5.31 -2.55
C SER A 75 -8.43 6.46 -3.07
N PHE A 76 -8.66 7.69 -2.59
CA PHE A 76 -7.85 8.85 -2.93
C PHE A 76 -6.46 8.79 -2.30
N ARG A 77 -6.37 8.38 -1.03
CA ARG A 77 -5.07 8.13 -0.39
C ARG A 77 -4.28 7.06 -1.12
N ASP A 78 -4.90 5.92 -1.43
CA ASP A 78 -4.24 4.81 -2.11
C ASP A 78 -3.68 5.23 -3.48
N ALA A 79 -4.45 5.99 -4.27
CA ALA A 79 -3.99 6.45 -5.58
C ALA A 79 -2.86 7.49 -5.49
N LEU A 80 -2.91 8.41 -4.52
CA LEU A 80 -1.81 9.35 -4.26
C LEU A 80 -0.55 8.61 -3.81
N VAL A 81 -0.70 7.56 -3.01
CA VAL A 81 0.41 6.72 -2.55
C VAL A 81 1.02 5.93 -3.70
N GLU A 82 0.21 5.39 -4.60
CA GLU A 82 0.72 4.70 -5.77
C GLU A 82 1.42 5.66 -6.76
N THR A 83 0.97 6.92 -6.83
CA THR A 83 1.51 7.91 -7.77
C THR A 83 2.73 8.67 -7.25
N TYR A 84 2.68 9.09 -5.99
CA TYR A 84 3.66 9.99 -5.38
C TYR A 84 4.47 9.34 -4.26
N GLY A 85 4.14 8.10 -3.90
CA GLY A 85 4.13 7.55 -2.53
C GLY A 85 5.23 7.90 -1.57
N MET A 86 6.44 8.20 -2.03
CA MET A 86 7.54 8.57 -1.13
C MET A 86 8.49 9.63 -1.69
N ILE A 87 8.12 10.32 -2.77
CA ILE A 87 8.78 11.59 -3.13
C ILE A 87 8.28 12.64 -2.14
N HIS A 88 9.19 13.39 -1.52
CA HIS A 88 8.81 14.41 -0.57
C HIS A 88 7.84 15.40 -1.22
N SER A 89 6.60 15.39 -0.76
CA SER A 89 5.48 16.17 -1.26
C SER A 89 4.81 16.91 -0.12
N PRO A 90 3.97 17.91 -0.39
CA PRO A 90 3.24 18.62 0.67
C PRO A 90 2.38 17.71 1.57
N VAL A 91 2.02 16.51 1.10
CA VAL A 91 1.20 15.54 1.85
C VAL A 91 2.02 14.46 2.56
N SER A 92 3.35 14.44 2.39
CA SER A 92 4.23 13.40 2.95
C SER A 92 4.10 13.24 4.47
N GLU A 93 4.05 14.35 5.22
CA GLU A 93 3.88 14.27 6.69
C GLU A 93 2.53 13.70 7.10
N LEU A 94 1.45 14.07 6.40
CA LEU A 94 0.10 13.58 6.66
C LEU A 94 -0.01 12.09 6.34
N PHE A 95 0.61 11.68 5.24
CA PHE A 95 0.70 10.29 4.84
C PHE A 95 1.46 9.46 5.87
N ALA A 96 2.65 9.90 6.29
CA ALA A 96 3.44 9.21 7.31
C ALA A 96 2.67 9.08 8.64
N LYS A 97 1.94 10.14 9.03
CA LYS A 97 1.08 10.12 10.22
C LYS A 97 -0.09 9.13 10.07
N SER A 98 -0.73 9.08 8.91
CA SER A 98 -1.82 8.13 8.62
C SER A 98 -1.33 6.68 8.70
N LEU A 99 -0.22 6.34 8.04
CA LEU A 99 0.37 5.00 8.09
C LEU A 99 0.80 4.59 9.50
N ASN A 100 1.36 5.54 10.27
CA ASN A 100 1.71 5.29 11.67
C ASN A 100 0.48 5.03 12.53
N ASN A 101 -0.56 5.85 12.40
CA ASN A 101 -1.78 5.69 13.18
C ASN A 101 -2.51 4.37 12.85
N GLN A 102 -2.55 3.98 11.58
CA GLN A 102 -3.30 2.81 11.12
C GLN A 102 -2.54 1.50 11.31
N TYR A 103 -1.22 1.50 11.05
CA TYR A 103 -0.42 0.27 10.99
C TYR A 103 0.82 0.29 11.91
N GLY A 104 1.10 1.39 12.61
CA GLY A 104 2.33 1.56 13.37
C GLY A 104 3.59 1.68 12.51
N ALA A 105 3.42 2.00 11.21
CA ALA A 105 4.52 2.13 10.26
C ALA A 105 5.25 3.49 10.40
N ARG A 106 6.53 3.51 10.09
CA ARG A 106 7.36 4.73 10.04
C ARG A 106 7.93 4.91 8.65
N VAL A 107 7.84 6.12 8.14
CA VAL A 107 8.31 6.48 6.81
C VAL A 107 9.58 7.32 6.93
N ASP A 108 10.65 6.88 6.27
CA ASP A 108 11.85 7.68 6.02
C ASP A 108 11.87 8.08 4.54
N PHE A 109 11.47 9.32 4.26
CA PHE A 109 11.44 9.86 2.90
C PHE A 109 12.85 10.06 2.32
N THR A 110 13.86 10.28 3.17
CA THR A 110 15.24 10.49 2.72
C THR A 110 15.83 9.17 2.24
N ALA A 111 15.64 8.11 3.03
CA ALA A 111 16.06 6.75 2.66
C ALA A 111 15.13 6.09 1.62
N GLY A 112 13.91 6.61 1.45
CA GLY A 112 12.89 5.98 0.60
C GLY A 112 12.47 4.62 1.15
N GLN A 113 12.22 4.56 2.47
CA GLN A 113 11.96 3.33 3.19
C GLN A 113 10.76 3.46 4.13
N ILE A 114 9.91 2.43 4.16
CA ILE A 114 8.88 2.25 5.18
C ILE A 114 9.33 1.14 6.12
N SER A 115 9.27 1.36 7.43
CA SER A 115 9.55 0.36 8.44
C SER A 115 8.32 0.06 9.30
N ILE A 116 8.13 -1.21 9.66
CA ILE A 116 7.00 -1.67 10.47
C ILE A 116 7.44 -2.77 11.42
N LYS A 117 6.94 -2.73 12.66
CA LYS A 117 7.23 -3.77 13.65
C LYS A 117 6.42 -5.01 13.33
N GLY A 118 7.12 -6.13 13.17
CA GLY A 118 6.54 -7.46 13.04
C GLY A 118 6.47 -8.18 14.39
N THR A 119 6.15 -9.47 14.34
CA THR A 119 6.15 -10.36 15.49
C THR A 119 7.56 -10.85 15.83
N HIS A 120 7.75 -11.45 17.01
CA HIS A 120 9.00 -12.11 17.41
C HIS A 120 10.27 -11.23 17.38
N GLY A 121 10.09 -9.90 17.46
CA GLY A 121 11.20 -8.93 17.43
C GLY A 121 11.67 -8.58 16.02
N PHE A 122 10.97 -9.01 14.97
CA PHE A 122 11.21 -8.55 13.61
C PHE A 122 10.79 -7.08 13.45
N THR A 123 11.56 -6.36 12.66
CA THR A 123 11.16 -5.10 12.04
C THR A 123 11.36 -5.28 10.55
N TRP A 124 10.30 -5.10 9.79
CA TRP A 124 10.27 -5.22 8.34
C TRP A 124 10.49 -3.86 7.71
N HIS A 125 11.13 -3.86 6.55
CA HIS A 125 11.49 -2.67 5.81
C HIS A 125 11.15 -2.86 4.34
N LEU A 126 10.34 -1.96 3.80
CA LEU A 126 10.02 -1.82 2.39
C LEU A 126 10.86 -0.68 1.82
N GLY A 127 11.83 -1.00 0.99
CA GLY A 127 12.74 -0.05 0.35
C GLY A 127 12.68 -0.12 -1.18
N GLY A 128 13.73 0.36 -1.85
CA GLY A 128 13.83 0.35 -3.31
C GLY A 128 13.06 1.48 -4.00
N ILE A 129 12.46 2.39 -3.24
CA ILE A 129 11.52 3.38 -3.79
C ILE A 129 12.22 4.47 -4.61
N HIS A 130 13.48 4.78 -4.28
CA HIS A 130 14.32 5.70 -5.06
C HIS A 130 15.09 4.98 -6.17
N ASP A 131 14.98 3.65 -6.28
CA ASP A 131 15.67 2.86 -7.28
C ASP A 131 14.73 2.58 -8.47
N PRO A 132 14.98 3.17 -9.66
CA PRO A 132 14.12 2.97 -10.82
C PRO A 132 14.14 1.54 -11.38
N SER A 133 15.06 0.68 -10.94
CA SER A 133 15.11 -0.73 -11.32
C SER A 133 14.16 -1.61 -10.51
N VAL A 134 13.68 -1.14 -9.35
CA VAL A 134 12.72 -1.84 -8.49
C VAL A 134 11.30 -1.48 -8.95
N LYS A 135 10.53 -2.47 -9.39
CA LYS A 135 9.16 -2.29 -9.89
C LYS A 135 8.12 -2.21 -8.78
N SER A 136 8.45 -2.74 -7.59
CA SER A 136 7.61 -2.70 -6.41
C SER A 136 8.41 -2.23 -5.20
N TYR A 137 8.79 -3.14 -4.29
CA TYR A 137 9.58 -2.82 -3.11
C TYR A 137 10.67 -3.85 -2.90
N THR A 138 11.86 -3.40 -2.50
CA THR A 138 12.84 -4.26 -1.85
C THR A 138 12.32 -4.63 -0.47
N LEU A 139 12.21 -5.93 -0.16
CA LEU A 139 11.78 -6.40 1.15
C LEU A 139 12.99 -6.81 1.97
N SER A 140 13.10 -6.27 3.17
CA SER A 140 14.16 -6.61 4.11
C SER A 140 13.67 -6.65 5.55
N SER A 141 14.43 -7.28 6.44
CA SER A 141 14.12 -7.29 7.87
C SER A 141 15.36 -7.14 8.75
N SER A 142 15.14 -6.70 9.97
CA SER A 142 16.10 -6.69 11.06
C SER A 142 15.48 -7.30 12.31
N ILE A 143 16.23 -8.08 13.07
CA ILE A 143 15.75 -8.73 14.29
C ILE A 143 16.34 -8.02 15.50
N ARG A 144 15.47 -7.46 16.37
CA ARG A 144 15.85 -6.76 17.62
C ARG A 144 16.95 -5.69 17.41
N GLY A 145 16.88 -4.94 16.30
CA GLY A 145 17.85 -3.91 15.95
C GLY A 145 19.18 -4.43 15.40
N GLY A 146 19.26 -5.72 15.06
CA GLY A 146 20.41 -6.31 14.37
C GLY A 146 20.56 -5.84 12.91
N PRO A 147 21.52 -6.42 12.16
CA PRO A 147 21.79 -6.00 10.79
C PRO A 147 20.57 -6.22 9.88
N LEU A 148 20.43 -5.34 8.89
CA LEU A 148 19.42 -5.46 7.85
C LEU A 148 19.73 -6.67 6.95
N ARG A 149 18.69 -7.44 6.59
CA ARG A 149 18.79 -8.60 5.70
C ARG A 149 17.77 -8.46 4.60
N ILE A 150 18.23 -8.52 3.36
CA ILE A 150 17.37 -8.44 2.18
C ILE A 150 16.77 -9.83 1.93
N HIS A 151 15.45 -9.88 1.77
CA HIS A 151 14.69 -11.09 1.47
C HIS A 151 14.37 -11.22 -0.01
N THR A 152 14.08 -10.10 -0.66
CA THR A 152 14.01 -9.99 -2.12
C THR A 152 14.38 -8.56 -2.53
N GLU A 153 15.08 -8.44 -3.65
CA GLU A 153 15.46 -7.14 -4.23
C GLU A 153 14.23 -6.40 -4.80
N ASP A 154 13.22 -7.14 -5.27
CA ASP A 154 11.97 -6.60 -5.80
C ASP A 154 10.80 -7.59 -5.63
N THR A 155 9.90 -7.25 -4.70
CA THR A 155 8.67 -8.02 -4.42
C THR A 155 7.78 -8.22 -5.65
N PHE A 156 7.94 -7.45 -6.73
CA PHE A 156 7.23 -7.67 -7.99
C PHE A 156 7.42 -9.07 -8.55
N HIS A 157 8.60 -9.65 -8.34
CA HIS A 157 8.97 -10.95 -8.87
C HIS A 157 8.68 -12.11 -7.92
N SER A 158 8.37 -11.81 -6.66
CA SER A 158 8.21 -12.81 -5.60
C SER A 158 6.76 -12.94 -5.11
N MET A 159 5.89 -11.98 -5.44
CA MET A 159 4.52 -11.87 -4.94
C MET A 159 3.59 -11.19 -5.97
N ARG A 160 2.34 -11.65 -6.06
CA ARG A 160 1.23 -11.04 -6.79
C ARG A 160 0.75 -9.72 -6.17
N VAL A 161 0.53 -9.66 -4.86
CA VAL A 161 0.01 -8.45 -4.16
C VAL A 161 1.17 -7.61 -3.63
N CYS A 162 2.12 -7.30 -4.50
CA CYS A 162 3.40 -6.69 -4.14
C CYS A 162 3.36 -5.16 -4.01
N LYS A 163 2.41 -4.46 -4.63
CA LYS A 163 2.38 -2.98 -4.67
C LYS A 163 1.50 -2.33 -3.61
N ARG A 164 0.56 -3.09 -3.03
CA ARG A 164 -0.51 -2.56 -2.18
C ARG A 164 -0.04 -2.46 -0.73
N LEU A 165 0.27 -1.25 -0.27
CA LEU A 165 0.65 -1.02 1.12
C LEU A 165 -0.46 -1.39 2.12
N SER A 166 -1.73 -1.20 1.75
CA SER A 166 -2.88 -1.64 2.53
C SER A 166 -2.94 -3.15 2.76
N TYR A 167 -2.28 -3.95 1.91
CA TYR A 167 -2.06 -5.38 2.11
C TYR A 167 -0.71 -5.65 2.83
N LEU A 168 0.39 -5.06 2.35
CA LEU A 168 1.73 -5.36 2.85
C LEU A 168 1.90 -4.99 4.31
N LEU A 169 1.47 -3.80 4.72
CA LEU A 169 1.70 -3.30 6.08
C LEU A 169 1.02 -4.19 7.15
N PRO A 170 -0.28 -4.49 7.09
CA PRO A 170 -0.88 -5.39 8.08
C PRO A 170 -0.32 -6.82 8.01
N THR A 171 0.04 -7.32 6.82
CA THR A 171 0.65 -8.65 6.67
C THR A 171 2.04 -8.70 7.33
N LEU A 172 2.89 -7.69 7.11
CA LEU A 172 4.22 -7.59 7.70
C LEU A 172 4.18 -7.36 9.21
N ALA A 173 3.18 -6.63 9.72
CA ALA A 173 2.97 -6.46 11.16
C ALA A 173 2.73 -7.80 11.88
N GLN A 174 2.09 -8.75 11.19
CA GLN A 174 1.85 -10.10 11.71
C GLN A 174 3.02 -11.07 11.43
N SER A 175 3.87 -10.75 10.46
CA SER A 175 5.02 -11.58 10.07
C SER A 175 6.19 -11.47 11.07
N PRO A 176 7.00 -12.54 11.26
CA PRO A 176 6.99 -13.80 10.50
C PRO A 176 6.03 -14.87 11.04
N ARG A 177 5.32 -14.64 12.16
CA ARG A 177 4.36 -15.63 12.71
C ARG A 177 3.41 -16.17 11.65
N LEU A 178 2.97 -15.28 10.76
CA LEU A 178 2.05 -15.56 9.66
C LEU A 178 2.56 -16.61 8.66
N PHE A 179 3.85 -16.92 8.66
CA PHE A 179 4.42 -17.98 7.82
C PHE A 179 4.19 -19.39 8.37
N LEU A 180 3.67 -19.55 9.59
CA LEU A 180 3.43 -20.87 10.19
C LEU A 180 2.00 -21.37 9.88
N PRO A 181 1.81 -22.69 9.73
CA PRO A 181 0.51 -23.28 9.36
C PRO A 181 -0.57 -23.08 10.42
N ASP A 182 -0.19 -22.96 11.70
CA ASP A 182 -1.12 -22.78 12.84
C ASP A 182 -1.73 -21.37 12.92
N ASN A 183 -1.47 -20.50 11.95
CA ASN A 183 -2.10 -19.19 11.91
C ASN A 183 -3.48 -19.34 11.26
N ASP A 184 -4.55 -19.31 12.07
CA ASP A 184 -5.97 -19.42 11.67
C ASP A 184 -6.47 -18.31 10.69
N SER A 185 -5.58 -17.58 10.03
CA SER A 185 -5.95 -16.62 9.00
C SER A 185 -6.39 -17.37 7.74
N GLU A 186 -7.70 -17.45 7.50
CA GLU A 186 -8.29 -17.88 6.21
C GLU A 186 -7.87 -16.99 5.02
N GLU A 187 -7.14 -15.90 5.28
CA GLU A 187 -6.66 -14.99 4.27
C GLU A 187 -5.46 -15.57 3.49
N ASP A 188 -5.62 -15.64 2.16
CA ASP A 188 -4.56 -16.01 1.24
C ASP A 188 -3.45 -14.94 1.22
N HIS A 189 -2.55 -15.04 2.19
CA HIS A 189 -1.38 -14.18 2.25
C HIS A 189 -0.30 -14.68 1.29
N ASP A 190 -0.35 -14.19 0.07
CA ASP A 190 0.68 -14.35 -0.97
C ASP A 190 2.14 -14.15 -0.48
N LEU A 191 2.38 -13.28 0.52
CA LEU A 191 3.69 -13.16 1.19
C LEU A 191 4.17 -14.49 1.80
N ALA A 192 3.25 -15.23 2.43
CA ALA A 192 3.51 -16.53 3.06
C ALA A 192 3.57 -17.70 2.07
N LYS A 193 3.39 -17.42 0.78
CA LYS A 193 3.48 -18.41 -0.30
C LYS A 193 4.72 -18.21 -1.18
N SER A 194 5.46 -17.13 -0.97
CA SER A 194 6.64 -16.78 -1.77
C SER A 194 7.85 -17.65 -1.41
N PRO A 195 8.31 -18.58 -2.28
CA PRO A 195 9.40 -19.50 -1.94
C PRO A 195 10.72 -18.79 -1.63
N GLU A 196 11.01 -17.70 -2.35
CA GLU A 196 12.20 -16.86 -2.13
C GLU A 196 12.20 -16.24 -0.72
N ILE A 197 11.08 -15.62 -0.35
CA ILE A 197 10.94 -14.93 0.94
C ILE A 197 10.94 -15.94 2.08
N LEU A 198 10.17 -17.03 1.97
CA LEU A 198 10.13 -18.11 2.96
C LEU A 198 11.52 -18.70 3.19
N SER A 199 12.23 -19.06 2.12
CA SER A 199 13.61 -19.58 2.19
C SER A 199 14.57 -18.60 2.85
N SER A 200 14.44 -17.31 2.53
CA SER A 200 15.29 -16.27 3.11
C SER A 200 15.01 -16.05 4.61
N VAL A 201 13.75 -16.11 5.04
CA VAL A 201 13.35 -15.97 6.44
C VAL A 201 13.71 -17.23 7.25
N ALA A 202 13.56 -18.42 6.67
CA ALA A 202 13.87 -19.69 7.34
C ALA A 202 15.34 -19.76 7.79
N LYS A 203 16.27 -19.20 7.01
CA LYS A 203 17.70 -19.06 7.35
C LYS A 203 17.96 -18.33 8.67
N ILE A 204 17.03 -17.50 9.12
CA ILE A 204 17.19 -16.63 10.30
C ILE A 204 16.12 -16.82 11.36
N TRP A 205 15.08 -17.60 11.09
CA TRP A 205 13.99 -17.87 12.01
C TRP A 205 13.69 -19.36 12.10
N THR A 206 14.26 -19.98 13.13
CA THR A 206 14.21 -21.43 13.37
C THR A 206 12.81 -22.06 13.34
N PRO A 207 11.74 -21.42 13.86
CA PRO A 207 10.39 -22.00 13.77
C PRO A 207 9.95 -22.29 12.34
N LEU A 208 10.18 -21.36 11.40
CA LEU A 208 9.85 -21.56 9.99
C LEU A 208 10.71 -22.64 9.35
N GLN A 209 12.02 -22.65 9.64
CA GLN A 209 12.91 -23.71 9.15
C GLN A 209 12.41 -25.10 9.56
N LYS A 210 11.99 -25.27 10.83
CA LYS A 210 11.47 -26.54 11.32
C LYS A 210 10.18 -26.96 10.62
N ALA A 211 9.25 -26.03 10.38
CA ALA A 211 8.01 -26.32 9.67
C ALA A 211 8.28 -26.79 8.22
N ILE A 212 9.26 -26.18 7.55
CA ILE A 212 9.73 -26.61 6.22
C ILE A 212 10.36 -28.00 6.29
N ASP A 213 11.27 -28.24 7.25
CA ASP A 213 11.96 -29.53 7.40
C ASP A 213 10.98 -30.68 7.72
N LEU A 214 9.88 -30.39 8.41
CA LEU A 214 8.80 -31.33 8.73
C LEU A 214 7.82 -31.54 7.56
N GLY A 215 7.94 -30.80 6.47
CA GLY A 215 7.03 -30.86 5.32
C GLY A 215 5.67 -30.21 5.59
N GLU A 216 5.54 -29.39 6.63
CA GLU A 216 4.31 -28.65 6.92
C GLU A 216 4.13 -27.44 5.99
N ILE A 217 5.24 -26.96 5.39
CA ILE A 217 5.28 -25.89 4.41
C ILE A 217 6.08 -26.38 3.20
N GLU A 218 5.42 -26.44 2.04
CA GLU A 218 6.07 -26.80 0.77
C GLU A 218 6.67 -25.55 0.11
N LEU A 219 7.97 -25.58 -0.16
CA LEU A 219 8.62 -24.63 -1.05
C LEU A 219 8.49 -25.17 -2.47
N LEU A 220 7.77 -24.45 -3.34
CA LEU A 220 7.74 -24.81 -4.76
C LEU A 220 9.13 -24.60 -5.35
N ASP A 221 9.76 -25.69 -5.81
CA ASP A 221 10.99 -25.60 -6.60
C ASP A 221 10.65 -24.98 -7.97
N ASN A 222 11.33 -23.90 -8.33
CA ASN A 222 11.22 -23.26 -9.65
C ASN A 222 11.86 -24.12 -10.77
N SER A 223 11.94 -25.44 -10.64
CA SER A 223 12.54 -26.34 -11.63
C SER A 223 11.63 -26.70 -12.80
N ASP A 224 10.32 -26.40 -12.73
CA ASP A 224 9.35 -26.94 -13.69
C ASP A 224 8.75 -25.90 -14.64
N SER A 225 9.53 -24.88 -15.01
CA SER A 225 9.15 -23.97 -16.11
C SER A 225 10.32 -23.76 -17.08
N GLU A 226 10.56 -24.79 -17.90
CA GLU A 226 11.19 -24.65 -19.23
C GLU A 226 10.17 -24.18 -20.27
#